data_AF-A0A1G9CC06-F1
#
_entry.id   AF-A0A1G9CC06-F1
#
_cell.length_a   1.000
_cell.length_b   1.000
_cell.length_c   1.000
_cell.angle_alpha   90.00
_cell.angle_beta   90.00
_cell.angle_gamma   90.00
#
_symmetry.space_group_name_H-M   'P 1'
#
loop_
_entity.id
_entity.type
_entity.pdbx_description
1 polymer ?
#
loop_
_entity_poly.entity_id
_entity_poly.type
_entity_poly.pdbx_seq_one_letter_code
_entity_poly.pdbx_strand_id
1 'polypeptide(L)'
;MKADAIIAYNKRNEAPPIGVDKYFTPSCVREHSYRYDSYDPKYETLKYTRPKECKDCSLVHDTLCQKVIKMKKTVDLRRYPAPSRGSKAWKKLYKERTSVERVNAYLKEYFQLNNVRYRSGELAKVHVDLLCLLFNASKLAVDRMNVELSCRSA
;
A
#
# COMPACT_ATOMS: atom_id res chain seq x y z
N MET A 1 -7.90 -3.72 14.70
CA MET A 1 -7.81 -3.56 13.22
C MET A 1 -6.50 -4.18 12.76
N LYS A 2 -6.51 -5.21 11.89
CA LYS A 2 -5.28 -5.68 11.23
C LYS A 2 -4.93 -4.68 10.12
N ALA A 3 -3.89 -3.88 10.32
CA ALA A 3 -3.39 -2.96 9.30
C ALA A 3 -2.47 -3.72 8.34
N ASP A 4 -2.78 -3.68 7.06
CA ASP A 4 -1.97 -4.33 6.04
C ASP A 4 -0.92 -3.36 5.50
N ALA A 5 0.35 -3.78 5.53
CA ALA A 5 1.44 -2.94 5.08
C ALA A 5 1.44 -2.79 3.55
N ILE A 6 1.35 -1.55 3.07
CA ILE A 6 1.40 -1.21 1.64
C ILE A 6 2.83 -0.79 1.31
N ILE A 7 3.65 -1.77 0.94
CA ILE A 7 5.10 -1.60 0.83
C ILE A 7 5.52 -1.49 -0.64
N ALA A 8 6.51 -0.64 -0.93
CA ALA A 8 7.17 -0.61 -2.22
C ALA A 8 7.93 -1.92 -2.46
N TYR A 9 7.83 -2.48 -3.67
CA TYR A 9 8.62 -3.66 -4.00
C TYR A 9 10.03 -3.22 -4.44
N ASN A 10 11.06 -3.86 -3.89
CA ASN A 10 12.46 -3.62 -4.24
C ASN A 10 12.99 -4.86 -4.98
N LYS A 11 13.43 -4.68 -6.24
CA LYS A 11 13.78 -5.77 -7.16
C LYS A 11 15.09 -6.49 -6.82
N ARG A 12 15.92 -5.99 -5.88
CA ARG A 12 17.23 -6.55 -5.42
C ARG A 12 17.75 -7.77 -6.22
N ASN A 13 18.29 -7.54 -7.43
CA ASN A 13 18.87 -8.56 -8.33
C ASN A 13 18.03 -9.83 -8.54
N GLU A 14 16.71 -9.79 -8.31
CA GLU A 14 15.82 -10.92 -8.51
C GLU A 14 15.60 -11.17 -10.01
N ALA A 15 15.67 -12.44 -10.41
CA ALA A 15 15.32 -12.89 -11.75
C ALA A 15 13.86 -12.51 -12.10
N PRO A 16 13.55 -12.23 -13.38
CA PRO A 16 12.19 -11.96 -13.80
C PRO A 16 11.28 -13.14 -13.41
N PRO A 17 10.17 -12.89 -12.73
CA PRO A 17 9.32 -13.98 -12.27
C PRO A 17 8.58 -14.60 -13.47
N ILE A 18 8.61 -15.92 -13.58
CA ILE A 18 8.00 -16.68 -14.67
C ILE A 18 6.50 -16.86 -14.37
N GLY A 19 5.64 -16.61 -15.36
CA GLY A 19 4.20 -16.81 -15.23
C GLY A 19 3.47 -15.75 -14.40
N VAL A 20 4.10 -14.61 -14.14
CA VAL A 20 3.45 -13.44 -13.52
C VAL A 20 3.88 -12.15 -14.24
N ASP A 21 3.00 -11.16 -14.23
CA ASP A 21 3.29 -9.82 -14.77
C ASP A 21 4.17 -9.00 -13.80
N LYS A 22 4.59 -7.80 -14.22
CA LYS A 22 5.34 -6.79 -13.44
C LYS A 22 4.75 -6.45 -12.07
N TYR A 23 3.46 -6.71 -11.86
CA TYR A 23 2.78 -6.51 -10.58
C TYR A 23 2.60 -7.79 -9.76
N PHE A 24 3.28 -8.88 -10.15
CA PHE A 24 3.12 -10.21 -9.56
C PHE A 24 1.71 -10.78 -9.71
N THR A 25 0.94 -10.32 -10.71
CA THR A 25 -0.35 -10.94 -11.03
C THR A 25 -0.12 -12.16 -11.90
N PRO A 26 -0.76 -13.31 -11.62
CA PRO A 26 -0.67 -14.49 -12.47
C PRO A 26 -0.96 -14.17 -13.94
N SER A 27 -0.18 -14.74 -14.86
CA SER A 27 -0.43 -14.66 -16.30
C SER A 27 -0.96 -15.98 -16.84
N CYS A 28 -1.74 -15.91 -17.91
CA CYS A 28 -2.16 -17.09 -18.68
C CYS A 28 -1.00 -17.62 -19.54
N VAL A 29 -1.18 -18.79 -20.18
CA VAL A 29 -0.26 -19.36 -21.18
C VAL A 29 0.00 -18.40 -22.34
N ARG A 30 -1.01 -17.57 -22.68
CA ARG A 30 -0.91 -16.50 -23.69
C ARG A 30 -0.38 -15.17 -23.11
N GLU A 31 0.22 -15.22 -21.93
CA GLU A 31 0.81 -14.07 -21.20
C GLU A 31 -0.17 -12.94 -20.83
N HIS A 32 -1.48 -13.13 -20.99
CA HIS A 32 -2.47 -12.18 -20.50
C HIS A 32 -2.56 -12.20 -18.97
N SER A 33 -2.39 -11.03 -18.34
CA SER A 33 -2.46 -10.85 -16.89
C SER A 33 -3.88 -11.07 -16.35
N TYR A 34 -4.03 -11.86 -15.29
CA TYR A 34 -5.30 -11.99 -14.60
C TYR A 34 -5.70 -10.69 -13.89
N ARG A 35 -7.01 -10.47 -13.79
CA ARG A 35 -7.57 -9.27 -13.16
C ARG A 35 -7.88 -9.53 -11.70
N TYR A 36 -7.41 -8.64 -10.82
CA TYR A 36 -7.81 -8.66 -9.43
C TYR A 36 -9.32 -8.45 -9.27
N ASP A 37 -9.94 -9.32 -8.49
CA ASP A 37 -11.37 -9.29 -8.16
C ASP A 37 -11.57 -8.81 -6.72
N SER A 38 -11.11 -9.60 -5.75
CA SER A 38 -11.40 -9.37 -4.33
C SER A 38 -10.32 -9.95 -3.41
N TYR A 39 -10.34 -9.52 -2.15
CA TYR A 39 -9.50 -10.07 -1.08
C TYR A 39 -10.40 -10.77 -0.06
N ASP A 40 -10.03 -11.99 0.30
CA ASP A 40 -10.72 -12.79 1.30
C ASP A 40 -9.98 -12.68 2.64
N PRO A 41 -10.52 -11.94 3.63
CA PRO A 41 -9.83 -11.70 4.89
C PRO A 41 -9.77 -12.96 5.78
N LYS A 42 -10.68 -13.92 5.61
CA LYS A 42 -10.71 -15.15 6.43
C LYS A 42 -9.53 -16.07 6.10
N TYR A 43 -9.17 -16.15 4.83
CA TYR A 43 -8.10 -17.01 4.33
C TYR A 43 -6.84 -16.24 3.91
N GLU A 44 -6.85 -14.91 4.04
CA GLU A 44 -5.80 -13.98 3.59
C GLU A 44 -5.42 -14.24 2.11
N THR A 45 -6.43 -14.44 1.25
CA THR A 45 -6.24 -14.76 -0.18
C THR A 45 -6.68 -13.66 -1.12
N LEU A 46 -5.86 -13.37 -2.12
CA LEU A 46 -6.20 -12.54 -3.26
C LEU A 46 -6.87 -13.40 -4.33
N LYS A 47 -8.03 -12.98 -4.80
CA LYS A 47 -8.78 -13.62 -5.88
C LYS A 47 -8.51 -12.88 -7.18
N TYR A 48 -8.10 -13.65 -8.19
CA TYR A 48 -7.84 -13.18 -9.54
C TYR A 48 -8.78 -13.88 -10.51
N THR A 49 -9.45 -13.11 -11.35
CA THR A 49 -10.38 -13.60 -12.37
C THR A 49 -9.73 -13.54 -13.74
N ARG A 50 -10.17 -14.47 -14.59
CA ARG A 50 -9.70 -14.59 -15.96
C ARG A 50 -9.81 -13.25 -16.72
N PRO A 51 -8.80 -12.87 -17.52
CA PRO A 51 -8.84 -11.67 -18.35
C PRO A 51 -9.98 -11.73 -19.40
N LYS A 52 -10.41 -10.56 -19.88
CA LYS A 52 -11.51 -10.48 -20.86
C LYS A 52 -11.11 -11.03 -22.22
N GLU A 53 -9.82 -10.94 -22.52
CA GLU A 53 -9.13 -11.41 -23.72
C GLU A 53 -9.19 -12.94 -23.85
N CYS A 54 -9.41 -13.66 -22.74
CA CYS A 54 -9.55 -15.11 -22.73
C CYS A 54 -11.01 -15.59 -22.86
N LYS A 55 -11.95 -14.75 -23.33
CA LYS A 55 -13.33 -15.18 -23.63
C LYS A 55 -13.39 -16.12 -24.83
N ASP A 56 -12.65 -15.79 -25.89
CA ASP A 56 -12.64 -16.54 -27.16
C ASP A 56 -11.42 -17.48 -27.26
N CYS A 57 -10.80 -17.81 -26.13
CA CYS A 57 -9.61 -18.63 -26.11
C CYS A 57 -9.98 -20.12 -26.27
N SER A 58 -9.33 -20.82 -27.19
CA SER A 58 -9.52 -22.28 -27.38
C SER A 58 -9.23 -23.10 -26.12
N LEU A 59 -8.42 -22.55 -25.20
CA LEU A 59 -8.05 -23.19 -23.92
C LEU A 59 -9.04 -22.90 -22.79
N VAL A 60 -10.21 -22.30 -23.05
CA VAL A 60 -11.19 -21.87 -22.02
C VAL A 60 -11.64 -23.01 -21.11
N HIS A 61 -11.78 -24.23 -21.67
CA HIS A 61 -12.23 -25.43 -20.98
C HIS A 61 -11.08 -26.35 -20.54
N ASP A 62 -9.85 -26.00 -20.88
CA ASP A 62 -8.68 -26.77 -20.50
C ASP A 62 -8.25 -26.46 -19.06
N THR A 63 -7.64 -27.44 -18.41
CA THR A 63 -7.04 -27.35 -17.07
C THR A 63 -5.97 -26.25 -16.96
N LEU A 64 -5.34 -25.90 -18.08
CA LEU A 64 -4.32 -24.86 -18.18
C LEU A 64 -4.87 -23.43 -18.00
N CYS A 65 -6.14 -23.18 -18.33
CA CYS A 65 -6.77 -21.87 -18.16
C CYS A 65 -7.75 -21.90 -16.99
N GLN A 66 -7.34 -21.49 -15.80
CA GLN A 66 -8.26 -21.44 -14.66
C GLN A 66 -9.19 -20.21 -14.73
N LYS A 67 -10.46 -20.37 -14.35
CA LYS A 67 -11.42 -19.25 -14.28
C LYS A 67 -11.08 -18.26 -13.16
N VAL A 68 -10.66 -18.80 -12.01
CA VAL A 68 -10.30 -18.05 -10.81
C VAL A 68 -9.01 -18.63 -10.23
N ILE A 69 -8.01 -17.78 -10.02
CA ILE A 69 -6.77 -18.12 -9.33
C ILE A 69 -6.79 -17.47 -7.96
N LYS A 70 -6.45 -18.23 -6.92
CA LYS A 70 -6.38 -17.74 -5.54
C LYS A 70 -4.93 -17.77 -5.08
N MET A 71 -4.42 -16.66 -4.59
CA MET A 71 -3.07 -16.57 -4.06
C MET A 71 -3.10 -16.15 -2.59
N LYS A 72 -2.41 -16.90 -1.73
CA LYS A 72 -2.25 -16.52 -0.33
C LYS A 72 -1.25 -15.37 -0.22
N LYS A 73 -1.62 -14.33 0.52
CA LYS A 73 -0.76 -13.19 0.84
C LYS A 73 0.48 -13.62 1.65
N THR A 74 0.35 -14.66 2.47
CA THR A 74 1.44 -15.18 3.32
C THR A 74 2.62 -15.78 2.55
N VAL A 75 2.43 -16.11 1.26
CA VAL A 75 3.53 -16.60 0.41
C VAL A 75 4.64 -15.57 0.31
N ASP A 76 4.27 -14.31 0.05
CA ASP A 76 5.20 -13.19 0.07
C ASP A 76 4.39 -11.89 0.23
N LEU A 77 4.51 -11.29 1.41
CA LEU A 77 3.82 -10.05 1.76
C LEU A 77 4.18 -8.86 0.86
N ARG A 78 5.41 -8.84 0.31
CA ARG A 78 5.88 -7.76 -0.57
C ARG A 78 5.35 -7.93 -1.99
N ARG A 79 5.29 -9.17 -2.49
CA ARG A 79 4.75 -9.45 -3.83
C ARG A 79 3.23 -9.38 -3.87
N TYR A 80 2.57 -9.89 -2.82
CA TYR A 80 1.12 -10.04 -2.75
C TYR A 80 0.45 -9.22 -1.64
N PRO A 81 0.53 -7.87 -1.68
CA PRO A 81 -0.19 -7.03 -0.72
C PRO A 81 -1.70 -7.12 -0.95
N ALA A 82 -2.47 -6.79 0.08
CA ALA A 82 -3.92 -6.62 -0.02
C ALA A 82 -4.25 -5.13 0.15
N PRO A 83 -4.95 -4.48 -0.80
CA PRO A 83 -5.37 -4.97 -2.12
C PRO A 83 -4.18 -5.27 -3.06
N SER A 84 -4.42 -6.07 -4.12
CA SER A 84 -3.36 -6.50 -5.04
C SER A 84 -2.57 -5.33 -5.64
N ARG A 85 -1.28 -5.55 -5.85
CA ARG A 85 -0.37 -4.57 -6.44
C ARG A 85 -0.84 -4.16 -7.84
N GLY A 86 -0.72 -2.87 -8.16
CA GLY A 86 -1.13 -2.33 -9.46
C GLY A 86 -2.64 -2.08 -9.60
N SER A 87 -3.47 -2.60 -8.69
CA SER A 87 -4.90 -2.28 -8.64
C SER A 87 -5.15 -0.79 -8.35
N LYS A 88 -6.31 -0.28 -8.78
CA LYS A 88 -6.70 1.13 -8.50
C LYS A 88 -6.74 1.42 -7.00
N ALA A 89 -7.27 0.48 -6.21
CA ALA A 89 -7.33 0.58 -4.76
C ALA A 89 -5.91 0.64 -4.15
N TRP A 90 -5.00 -0.23 -4.59
CA TRP A 90 -3.61 -0.22 -4.13
C TRP A 90 -2.91 1.09 -4.48
N LYS A 91 -3.09 1.61 -5.71
CA LYS A 91 -2.50 2.89 -6.12
C LYS A 91 -3.01 4.07 -5.28
N LYS A 92 -4.31 4.09 -4.95
CA LYS A 92 -4.89 5.13 -4.10
C LYS A 92 -4.25 5.12 -2.72
N LEU A 93 -4.21 3.95 -2.07
CA LEU A 93 -3.62 3.80 -0.75
C LEU A 93 -2.10 4.04 -0.76
N TYR A 94 -1.40 3.59 -1.80
CA TYR A 94 0.04 3.84 -1.94
C TYR A 94 0.36 5.34 -2.05
N LYS A 95 -0.52 6.14 -2.67
CA LYS A 95 -0.37 7.59 -2.77
C LYS A 95 -0.47 8.30 -1.41
N GLU A 96 -1.21 7.72 -0.46
CA GLU A 96 -1.36 8.29 0.90
C GLU A 96 -0.05 8.20 1.71
N ARG A 97 0.87 7.29 1.35
CA ARG A 97 2.19 7.17 1.99
C ARG A 97 2.98 8.47 1.96
N THR A 98 2.91 9.23 0.87
CA THR A 98 3.64 10.50 0.74
C THR A 98 3.22 11.50 1.81
N SER A 99 1.95 11.48 2.24
CA SER A 99 1.47 12.33 3.34
C SER A 99 2.16 11.97 4.66
N VAL A 100 2.32 10.68 4.96
CA VAL A 100 3.02 10.20 6.15
C VAL A 100 4.51 10.56 6.10
N GLU A 101 5.14 10.43 4.94
CA GLU A 101 6.55 10.81 4.76
C GLU A 101 6.79 12.30 5.01
N ARG A 102 5.86 13.16 4.56
CA ARG A 102 5.92 14.60 4.86
C ARG A 102 5.78 14.88 6.35
N VAL A 103 4.87 14.22 7.05
CA VAL A 103 4.74 14.36 8.52
C VAL A 103 6.03 13.95 9.22
N ASN A 104 6.62 12.82 8.83
CA ASN A 104 7.89 12.37 9.38
C ASN A 104 9.03 13.36 9.11
N ALA A 105 9.06 13.97 7.92
CA ALA A 105 10.02 15.03 7.60
C ALA A 105 9.81 16.26 8.49
N TYR A 106 8.56 16.71 8.67
CA TYR A 106 8.25 17.82 9.56
C TYR A 106 8.70 17.58 10.99
N LEU A 107 8.40 16.40 11.54
CA LEU A 107 8.79 16.03 12.89
C LEU A 107 10.33 16.02 13.05
N LYS A 108 11.04 15.51 12.05
CA LYS A 108 12.52 15.47 12.03
C LYS A 108 13.17 16.84 11.94
N GLU A 109 12.68 17.69 11.04
CA GLU A 109 13.30 18.97 10.71
C GLU A 109 12.87 20.10 11.64
N TYR A 110 11.56 20.24 11.91
CA TYR A 110 11.01 21.39 12.63
C TYR A 110 10.77 21.11 14.11
N PHE A 111 10.42 19.88 14.47
CA PHE A 111 10.18 19.47 15.86
C PHE A 111 11.41 18.84 16.52
N GLN A 112 12.58 19.00 15.90
CA GLN A 112 13.87 18.57 16.43
C GLN A 112 13.93 17.09 16.84
N LEU A 113 13.12 16.22 16.22
CA LEU A 113 13.11 14.79 16.56
C LEU A 113 14.50 14.14 16.38
N ASN A 114 15.32 14.63 15.44
CA ASN A 114 16.70 14.17 15.24
C ASN A 114 17.66 14.56 16.38
N ASN A 115 17.34 15.59 17.17
CA ASN A 115 18.19 16.11 18.24
C ASN A 115 17.85 15.52 19.61
N VAL A 116 16.92 14.59 19.66
CA VAL A 116 16.51 13.93 20.90
C VAL A 116 17.61 13.01 21.40
N ARG A 117 18.15 13.30 22.60
CA ARG A 117 19.28 12.58 23.23
C ARG A 117 18.91 11.97 24.58
N TYR A 118 17.86 11.15 24.61
CA TYR A 118 17.53 10.40 25.83
C TYR A 118 18.30 9.09 25.92
N ARG A 119 18.72 8.76 27.15
CA ARG A 119 19.40 7.49 27.45
C ARG A 119 18.45 6.30 27.46
N SER A 120 17.20 6.48 27.91
CA SER A 120 16.18 5.42 27.98
C SER A 120 15.14 5.55 26.86
N GLY A 121 14.71 4.40 26.33
CA GLY A 121 13.69 4.35 25.29
C GLY A 121 12.30 4.79 25.76
N GLU A 122 11.99 4.62 27.04
CA GLU A 122 10.71 5.02 27.62
C GLU A 122 10.52 6.54 27.60
N LEU A 123 11.53 7.30 28.03
CA LEU A 123 11.48 8.76 28.00
C LEU A 123 11.48 9.28 26.56
N ALA A 124 12.25 8.64 25.67
CA ALA A 124 12.21 8.96 24.25
C ALA A 124 10.81 8.78 23.66
N LYS A 125 10.13 7.69 24.00
CA LYS A 125 8.76 7.41 23.54
C LYS A 125 7.80 8.51 23.97
N VAL A 126 7.80 8.89 25.26
CA VAL A 126 6.95 9.98 25.77
C VAL A 126 7.21 11.28 25.04
N HIS A 127 8.48 11.61 24.76
CA HIS A 127 8.82 12.80 24.01
C HIS A 127 8.31 12.76 22.56
N VAL A 128 8.45 11.62 21.85
CA VAL A 128 7.91 11.46 20.50
C VAL A 128 6.37 11.57 20.51
N ASP A 129 5.70 10.98 21.50
CA ASP A 129 4.26 11.07 21.65
C ASP A 129 3.81 12.53 21.85
N LEU A 130 4.53 13.29 22.69
CA LEU A 130 4.27 14.71 22.91
C LEU A 130 4.51 15.55 21.64
N LEU A 131 5.58 15.27 20.89
CA LEU A 131 5.85 15.93 19.61
C LEU A 131 4.75 15.66 18.58
N CYS A 132 4.24 14.41 18.52
CA CYS A 132 3.12 14.07 17.65
C CYS A 132 1.85 14.84 18.03
N LEU A 133 1.56 14.96 19.34
CA LEU A 133 0.43 15.75 19.83
C LEU A 133 0.56 17.23 19.45
N LEU A 134 1.75 17.80 19.67
CA LEU A 134 2.02 19.20 19.34
C LEU A 134 1.88 19.45 17.84
N PHE A 135 2.45 18.58 17.00
CA PHE A 135 2.31 18.68 15.55
C PHE A 135 0.83 18.68 15.10
N ASN A 136 0.03 17.74 15.64
CA ASN A 136 -1.39 17.65 15.31
C ASN A 136 -2.16 18.90 15.76
N ALA A 137 -1.86 19.43 16.95
CA ALA A 137 -2.47 20.66 17.46
C ALA A 137 -2.10 21.88 16.59
N SER A 138 -0.81 22.02 16.24
CA SER A 138 -0.34 23.10 15.35
C SER A 138 -0.97 23.01 13.97
N LYS A 139 -1.09 21.81 13.39
CA LYS A 139 -1.75 21.61 12.10
C LYS A 139 -3.23 21.93 12.15
N LEU A 140 -3.94 21.47 13.18
CA LEU A 140 -5.35 21.79 13.36
C LEU A 140 -5.58 23.31 13.50
N ALA A 141 -4.70 24.01 14.22
CA ALA A 141 -4.78 25.46 14.37
C ALA A 141 -4.59 26.18 13.02
N VAL A 142 -3.56 25.80 12.26
CA VAL A 142 -3.29 26.36 10.93
C VAL A 142 -4.43 26.07 9.96
N ASP A 143 -4.99 24.85 9.96
CA ASP A 143 -6.10 24.49 9.11
C ASP A 143 -7.34 25.35 9.42
N ARG A 144 -7.64 25.59 10.71
CA ARG A 144 -8.73 26.49 11.13
C ARG A 144 -8.50 27.93 10.68
N MET A 145 -7.29 28.45 10.85
CA MET A 145 -6.92 29.80 10.39
C MET A 145 -7.05 29.93 8.87
N ASN A 146 -6.62 28.91 8.10
CA ASN A 146 -6.74 28.91 6.65
C ASN A 146 -8.20 28.91 6.18
N VAL A 147 -9.07 28.15 6.85
CA VAL A 147 -10.51 28.16 6.56
C VAL A 147 -11.09 29.56 6.80
N GLU A 148 -10.76 30.18 7.94
CA GLU A 148 -11.21 31.53 8.28
C GLU A 148 -10.72 32.58 7.26
N LEU A 149 -9.45 32.51 6.86
CA LEU A 149 -8.88 33.40 5.84
C LEU A 149 -9.56 33.22 4.49
N SER A 150 -9.80 31.97 4.06
CA SER A 150 -10.44 31.68 2.77
C SER A 150 -11.89 32.19 2.71
N CYS A 151 -12.61 32.11 3.82
CA CYS A 151 -13.97 32.63 3.97
C CYS A 151 -14.00 34.16 3.95
N ARG A 152 -12.98 34.83 4.52
CA ARG A 152 -12.87 36.30 4.49
C ARG A 152 -12.50 36.87 3.12
N SER A 153 -11.86 36.08 2.27
CA SER A 153 -11.43 36.46 0.92
C SER A 153 -12.44 36.14 -0.18
N ALA A 154 -13.58 35.52 0.16
CA ALA A 154 -14.69 35.21 -0.74
C ALA A 154 -15.86 36.18 -0.52
#